data_AF-K6AJX0-F1
#
_entry.id   AF-K6AJX0-F1
#
_cell.length_a   1.000
_cell.length_b   1.000
_cell.length_c   1.000
_cell.angle_alpha   90.00
_cell.angle_beta   90.00
_cell.angle_gamma   90.00
#
_symmetry.space_group_name_H-M   'P 1'
#
loop_
_entity.id
_entity.type
_entity.pdbx_description
1 polymer ?
#
loop_
_entity_poly.entity_id
_entity_poly.type
_entity_poly.pdbx_seq_one_letter_code
_entity_poly.pdbx_strand_id
1 'polypeptide(L)'
;MRRSMMGRKKLQLFTKRFYPAGNYTWIVPKGCREVDVFLVGAGGGCSHNSGLGVPGGGGGGYTKTYKKDTAGYRDGNAITVTPGQTIEIIVGAGVRGANGGYSQFMSSLYRAEGGHLSQWNGDGNGGSGGVGVGRSTHSVGGSDGTGSGGTSGQGHTTRDFGESNGKRNAAGGASSYNKSGGETSQPGTSDYTEGSGEGSNESSSLASGWSAGLGGGGYGGGAGGNASGKSTKGGDGTVLIRYWAYEE
;
A
#
# COMPACT_ATOMS: atom_id res chain seq x y z
N MET A 1 -47.60 -28.64 19.81
CA MET A 1 -47.05 -27.56 18.97
C MET A 1 -45.91 -26.87 19.73
N ARG A 2 -44.68 -27.39 19.62
CA ARG A 2 -43.49 -26.76 20.25
C ARG A 2 -43.02 -25.63 19.32
N ARG A 3 -43.34 -24.38 19.65
CA ARG A 3 -42.75 -23.21 19.00
C ARG A 3 -41.27 -23.18 19.40
N SER A 4 -40.41 -23.67 18.52
CA SER A 4 -38.97 -23.52 18.67
C SER A 4 -38.63 -22.03 18.59
N MET A 5 -38.31 -21.41 19.73
CA MET A 5 -37.53 -20.18 19.75
C MET A 5 -36.10 -20.54 19.32
N MET A 6 -35.88 -20.84 18.04
CA MET A 6 -34.53 -20.73 17.49
C MET A 6 -34.15 -19.26 17.59
N GLY A 7 -33.29 -18.94 18.56
CA GLY A 7 -32.76 -17.60 18.75
C GLY A 7 -32.31 -17.05 17.40
N ARG A 8 -32.92 -15.94 16.96
CA ARG A 8 -32.51 -15.28 15.73
C ARG A 8 -31.04 -14.93 15.89
N LYS A 9 -30.16 -15.64 15.16
CA LYS A 9 -28.74 -15.34 15.11
C LYS A 9 -28.59 -13.85 14.80
N LYS A 10 -27.84 -13.13 15.64
CA LYS A 10 -27.73 -11.68 15.55
C LYS A 10 -26.82 -11.32 14.39
N LEU A 11 -27.21 -10.30 13.63
CA LEU A 11 -26.35 -9.72 12.60
C LEU A 11 -25.26 -8.89 13.31
N GLN A 12 -24.00 -9.15 12.99
CA GLN A 12 -22.84 -8.46 13.55
C GLN A 12 -21.91 -7.95 12.45
N LEU A 13 -21.16 -6.90 12.78
CA LEU A 13 -20.19 -6.31 11.87
C LEU A 13 -18.84 -7.00 12.05
N PHE A 14 -18.28 -7.51 10.96
CA PHE A 14 -16.99 -8.16 10.91
C PHE A 14 -16.02 -7.36 10.06
N THR A 15 -14.74 -7.45 10.40
CA THR A 15 -13.64 -6.92 9.58
C THR A 15 -12.62 -8.03 9.35
N LYS A 16 -12.15 -8.18 8.11
CA LYS A 16 -11.14 -9.19 7.76
C LYS A 16 -10.12 -8.60 6.79
N ARG A 17 -8.84 -8.82 7.07
CA ARG A 17 -7.72 -8.39 6.23
C ARG A 17 -7.06 -9.59 5.58
N PHE A 18 -6.75 -9.47 4.30
CA PHE A 18 -5.99 -10.43 3.51
C PHE A 18 -4.59 -9.87 3.28
N TYR A 19 -3.61 -10.59 3.82
CA TYR A 19 -2.17 -10.37 3.64
C TYR A 19 -1.47 -11.68 4.10
N PRO A 20 -0.25 -11.97 3.65
CA PRO A 20 0.60 -11.21 2.72
C PRO A 20 0.15 -11.36 1.24
N ALA A 21 0.99 -10.97 0.28
CA ALA A 21 0.71 -11.14 -1.14
C ALA A 21 0.37 -12.60 -1.51
N GLY A 22 -0.57 -12.77 -2.43
CA GLY A 22 -1.05 -14.08 -2.86
C GLY A 22 -2.50 -14.09 -3.30
N ASN A 23 -2.98 -15.29 -3.64
CA ASN A 23 -4.36 -15.52 -4.03
C ASN A 23 -5.13 -16.14 -2.86
N TYR A 24 -6.28 -15.56 -2.57
CA TYR A 24 -7.16 -15.97 -1.48
C TYR A 24 -8.56 -16.21 -2.01
N THR A 25 -9.29 -17.02 -1.25
CA THR A 25 -10.70 -17.27 -1.48
C THR A 25 -11.49 -16.90 -0.24
N TRP A 26 -12.60 -16.20 -0.42
CA TRP A 26 -13.54 -15.90 0.66
C TRP A 26 -14.95 -16.32 0.26
N ILE A 27 -15.57 -17.15 1.09
CA ILE A 27 -16.96 -17.55 0.93
C ILE A 27 -17.82 -16.56 1.69
N VAL A 28 -18.77 -15.93 1.00
CA VAL A 28 -19.65 -14.91 1.59
C VAL A 28 -20.53 -15.56 2.67
N PRO A 29 -20.47 -15.10 3.93
CA PRO A 29 -21.19 -15.72 5.02
C PRO A 29 -22.70 -15.47 4.93
N LYS A 30 -23.46 -16.26 5.67
CA LYS A 30 -24.92 -16.12 5.73
C LYS A 30 -25.31 -14.74 6.25
N GLY A 31 -26.29 -14.12 5.59
CA GLY A 31 -26.78 -12.78 5.94
C GLY A 31 -26.01 -11.63 5.29
N CYS A 32 -24.84 -11.88 4.71
CA CYS A 32 -24.05 -10.85 4.02
C CYS A 32 -24.54 -10.62 2.59
N ARG A 33 -24.96 -9.39 2.29
CA ARG A 33 -25.47 -8.98 0.95
C ARG A 33 -24.68 -7.83 0.33
N GLU A 34 -23.86 -7.16 1.14
CA GLU A 34 -23.04 -6.02 0.76
C GLU A 34 -21.75 -6.03 1.59
N VAL A 35 -20.66 -5.57 0.99
CA VAL A 35 -19.32 -5.54 1.62
C VAL A 35 -18.67 -4.20 1.34
N ASP A 36 -18.19 -3.55 2.40
CA ASP A 36 -17.23 -2.46 2.28
C ASP A 36 -15.85 -3.07 1.98
N VAL A 37 -15.15 -2.56 0.98
CA VAL A 37 -13.84 -3.06 0.53
C VAL A 37 -12.85 -1.89 0.45
N PHE A 38 -11.72 -2.06 1.10
CA PHE A 38 -10.55 -1.20 0.98
C PHE A 38 -9.38 -2.00 0.40
N LEU A 39 -8.82 -1.50 -0.70
CA LEU A 39 -7.76 -2.16 -1.46
C LEU A 39 -6.51 -1.30 -1.36
N VAL A 40 -5.36 -1.95 -1.22
CA VAL A 40 -4.04 -1.32 -1.38
C VAL A 40 -3.22 -2.20 -2.32
N GLY A 41 -2.81 -1.66 -3.46
CA GLY A 41 -1.83 -2.31 -4.32
C GLY A 41 -0.49 -2.48 -3.61
N ALA A 42 0.44 -3.23 -4.20
CA ALA A 42 1.78 -3.31 -3.67
C ALA A 42 2.58 -2.04 -3.92
N GLY A 43 3.64 -1.80 -3.14
CA GLY A 43 4.56 -0.70 -3.36
C GLY A 43 5.46 -0.91 -4.57
N GLY A 44 5.86 0.19 -5.19
CA GLY A 44 6.85 0.21 -6.27
C GLY A 44 8.24 -0.09 -5.75
N GLY A 45 8.99 -0.87 -6.52
CA GLY A 45 10.40 -1.15 -6.26
C GLY A 45 11.32 0.02 -6.59
N CYS A 46 12.58 -0.11 -6.21
CA CYS A 46 13.65 0.78 -6.65
C CYS A 46 14.54 0.03 -7.64
N SER A 47 14.83 0.62 -8.80
CA SER A 47 15.81 0.07 -9.74
C SER A 47 17.23 0.47 -9.34
N HIS A 48 18.21 -0.40 -9.58
CA HIS A 48 19.62 -0.04 -9.57
C HIS A 48 20.12 0.26 -11.00
N ASN A 49 20.90 1.33 -11.17
CA ASN A 49 21.64 1.62 -12.40
C ASN A 49 23.11 1.93 -12.07
N SER A 50 24.04 1.16 -12.64
CA SER A 50 25.48 1.26 -12.36
C SER A 50 26.18 2.44 -13.05
N GLY A 51 25.57 3.06 -14.07
CA GLY A 51 26.15 4.17 -14.82
C GLY A 51 25.57 5.55 -14.47
N LEU A 52 24.36 5.60 -13.88
CA LEU A 52 23.62 6.85 -13.67
C LEU A 52 23.54 7.30 -12.19
N GLY A 53 24.04 6.52 -11.24
CA GLY A 53 24.14 6.95 -9.83
C GLY A 53 23.01 6.47 -8.92
N VAL A 54 22.69 7.25 -7.89
CA VAL A 54 21.93 6.76 -6.72
C VAL A 54 20.41 6.99 -6.89
N PRO A 55 19.57 5.94 -6.79
CA PRO A 55 18.15 5.99 -7.12
C PRO A 55 17.24 6.59 -6.03
N GLY A 56 16.03 6.99 -6.43
CA GLY A 56 14.98 7.52 -5.58
C GLY A 56 14.16 6.43 -4.88
N GLY A 57 13.21 6.84 -4.05
CA GLY A 57 12.29 5.95 -3.36
C GLY A 57 11.03 5.69 -4.18
N GLY A 58 10.60 4.43 -4.26
CA GLY A 58 9.39 4.01 -4.96
C GLY A 58 8.11 4.54 -4.32
N GLY A 59 7.05 4.62 -5.11
CA GLY A 59 5.73 5.02 -4.63
C GLY A 59 5.06 3.90 -3.83
N GLY A 60 4.23 4.29 -2.85
CA GLY A 60 3.33 3.36 -2.19
C GLY A 60 2.26 2.84 -3.16
N GLY A 61 1.64 1.70 -2.85
CA GLY A 61 0.54 1.15 -3.62
C GLY A 61 -0.66 2.10 -3.68
N TYR A 62 -1.33 2.18 -4.82
CA TYR A 62 -2.57 2.94 -4.90
C TYR A 62 -3.63 2.28 -4.02
N THR A 63 -4.56 3.08 -3.53
CA THR A 63 -5.68 2.59 -2.73
C THR A 63 -7.00 2.81 -3.42
N LYS A 64 -7.96 1.90 -3.21
CA LYS A 64 -9.36 2.11 -3.58
C LYS A 64 -10.30 1.77 -2.45
N THR A 65 -11.34 2.56 -2.30
CA THR A 65 -12.34 2.43 -1.25
C THR A 65 -13.74 2.31 -1.84
N TYR A 66 -14.39 1.19 -1.57
CA TYR A 66 -15.79 0.92 -1.91
C TYR A 66 -16.56 0.74 -0.63
N LYS A 67 -17.44 1.67 -0.27
CA LYS A 67 -18.18 1.57 0.99
C LYS A 67 -19.56 2.20 0.94
N LYS A 68 -20.44 1.73 1.80
CA LYS A 68 -21.83 2.18 1.89
C LYS A 68 -21.93 3.58 2.46
N ASP A 69 -21.20 3.83 3.55
CA ASP A 69 -21.17 5.12 4.20
C ASP A 69 -20.53 6.19 3.29
N THR A 70 -21.02 7.41 3.38
CA THR A 70 -20.59 8.52 2.53
C THR A 70 -19.61 9.48 3.22
N ALA A 71 -19.34 9.32 4.51
CA ALA A 71 -18.34 10.14 5.21
C ALA A 71 -16.90 9.78 4.77
N GLY A 72 -16.01 10.75 4.68
CA GLY A 72 -14.63 10.51 4.22
C GLY A 72 -14.53 10.21 2.71
N TYR A 73 -13.40 9.64 2.29
CA TYR A 73 -13.15 9.36 0.88
C TYR A 73 -13.75 8.01 0.45
N ARG A 74 -14.27 7.94 -0.79
CA ARG A 74 -14.65 6.68 -1.43
C ARG A 74 -14.58 6.79 -2.96
N ASP A 75 -14.11 5.73 -3.61
CA ASP A 75 -14.17 5.55 -5.06
C ASP A 75 -15.57 5.09 -5.51
N GLY A 76 -16.32 4.41 -4.64
CA GLY A 76 -17.64 3.88 -4.98
C GLY A 76 -18.46 3.38 -3.81
N ASN A 77 -19.65 2.87 -4.13
CA ASN A 77 -20.56 2.25 -3.17
C ASN A 77 -20.02 0.89 -2.67
N ALA A 78 -20.59 0.38 -1.58
CA ALA A 78 -20.36 -1.00 -1.14
C ALA A 78 -20.70 -2.00 -2.26
N ILE A 79 -19.98 -3.12 -2.27
CA ILE A 79 -20.08 -4.13 -3.32
C ILE A 79 -21.17 -5.14 -2.93
N THR A 80 -22.16 -5.30 -3.81
CA THR A 80 -23.22 -6.30 -3.63
C THR A 80 -22.66 -7.71 -3.79
N VAL A 81 -23.03 -8.60 -2.88
CA VAL A 81 -22.61 -10.02 -2.87
C VAL A 81 -23.78 -10.94 -2.53
N THR A 82 -23.62 -12.24 -2.81
CA THR A 82 -24.60 -13.27 -2.47
C THR A 82 -24.03 -14.21 -1.41
N PRO A 83 -24.72 -14.52 -0.29
CA PRO A 83 -24.31 -15.56 0.65
C PRO A 83 -24.04 -16.89 -0.05
N GLY A 84 -22.93 -17.53 0.31
CA GLY A 84 -22.43 -18.74 -0.33
C GLY A 84 -21.65 -18.50 -1.64
N GLN A 85 -21.62 -17.27 -2.16
CA GLN A 85 -20.77 -16.91 -3.28
C GLN A 85 -19.29 -17.05 -2.88
N THR A 86 -18.50 -17.65 -3.75
CA THR A 86 -17.05 -17.69 -3.64
C THR A 86 -16.47 -16.46 -4.32
N ILE A 87 -15.70 -15.68 -3.57
CA ILE A 87 -15.01 -14.48 -4.07
C ILE A 87 -13.51 -14.78 -4.14
N GLU A 88 -12.93 -14.57 -5.31
CA GLU A 88 -11.49 -14.55 -5.50
C GLU A 88 -10.91 -13.19 -5.11
N ILE A 89 -9.81 -13.24 -4.35
CA ILE A 89 -9.11 -12.07 -3.85
C ILE A 89 -7.64 -12.22 -4.23
N ILE A 90 -7.07 -11.17 -4.82
CA ILE A 90 -5.65 -11.10 -5.16
C ILE A 90 -5.05 -10.00 -4.30
N VAL A 91 -3.97 -10.32 -3.59
CA VAL A 91 -3.16 -9.35 -2.87
C VAL A 91 -1.86 -9.17 -3.64
N GLY A 92 -1.60 -7.94 -4.09
CA GLY A 92 -0.44 -7.61 -4.91
C GLY A 92 0.88 -7.83 -4.19
N ALA A 93 1.86 -8.38 -4.89
CA ALA A 93 3.22 -8.54 -4.39
C ALA A 93 4.05 -7.29 -4.68
N GLY A 94 4.83 -6.86 -3.69
CA GLY A 94 5.91 -5.91 -3.92
C GLY A 94 6.99 -6.55 -4.79
N VAL A 95 7.70 -5.75 -5.57
CA VAL A 95 8.72 -6.27 -6.50
C VAL A 95 10.00 -5.43 -6.45
N ARG A 96 11.12 -6.02 -6.87
CA ARG A 96 12.41 -5.33 -6.99
C ARG A 96 12.50 -4.66 -8.36
N GLY A 97 12.79 -3.36 -8.39
CA GLY A 97 13.07 -2.65 -9.64
C GLY A 97 11.93 -2.59 -10.67
N ALA A 98 10.67 -2.73 -10.23
CA ALA A 98 9.49 -2.68 -11.08
C ALA A 98 8.29 -2.10 -10.32
N ASN A 99 7.19 -1.82 -11.02
CA ASN A 99 5.94 -1.38 -10.41
C ASN A 99 5.35 -2.49 -9.54
N GLY A 100 4.72 -2.11 -8.43
CA GLY A 100 4.05 -3.08 -7.55
C GLY A 100 2.93 -3.84 -8.27
N GLY A 101 2.65 -5.07 -7.79
CA GLY A 101 1.46 -5.81 -8.22
C GLY A 101 0.16 -5.18 -7.71
N TYR A 102 -0.92 -5.36 -8.47
CA TYR A 102 -2.25 -4.88 -8.07
C TYR A 102 -2.88 -5.77 -6.98
N SER A 103 -3.79 -5.18 -6.21
CA SER A 103 -4.71 -5.91 -5.33
C SER A 103 -6.13 -5.83 -5.87
N GLN A 104 -6.89 -6.92 -5.76
CA GLN A 104 -8.20 -7.07 -6.39
C GLN A 104 -9.17 -7.82 -5.48
N PHE A 105 -10.42 -7.35 -5.47
CA PHE A 105 -11.54 -8.07 -4.88
C PHE A 105 -12.54 -8.44 -5.97
N MET A 106 -12.88 -9.73 -6.11
CA MET A 106 -13.91 -10.26 -7.03
C MET A 106 -13.61 -10.13 -8.53
N SER A 107 -13.23 -8.96 -9.04
CA SER A 107 -12.93 -8.73 -10.45
C SER A 107 -12.08 -7.48 -10.64
N SER A 108 -11.58 -7.26 -11.86
CA SER A 108 -10.76 -6.09 -12.21
C SER A 108 -11.49 -4.75 -12.05
N LEU A 109 -12.82 -4.75 -11.94
CA LEU A 109 -13.60 -3.55 -11.61
C LEU A 109 -13.29 -3.02 -10.20
N TYR A 110 -12.89 -3.90 -9.29
CA TYR A 110 -12.53 -3.55 -7.91
C TYR A 110 -11.04 -3.89 -7.69
N ARG A 111 -10.20 -3.12 -8.37
CA ARG A 111 -8.74 -3.27 -8.36
C ARG A 111 -8.03 -1.97 -7.99
N ALA A 112 -7.06 -2.04 -7.10
CA ALA A 112 -6.09 -0.98 -6.86
C ALA A 112 -4.73 -1.39 -7.45
N GLU A 113 -4.17 -0.53 -8.29
CA GLU A 113 -2.89 -0.75 -8.94
C GLU A 113 -1.72 -0.59 -7.96
N GLY A 114 -0.57 -1.19 -8.29
CA GLY A 114 0.63 -1.01 -7.50
C GLY A 114 1.28 0.36 -7.70
N GLY A 115 2.11 0.75 -6.74
CA GLY A 115 2.91 1.96 -6.80
C GLY A 115 3.97 1.87 -7.89
N HIS A 116 4.34 3.02 -8.43
CA HIS A 116 5.32 3.09 -9.49
C HIS A 116 6.74 2.94 -8.95
N LEU A 117 7.58 2.28 -9.75
CA LEU A 117 9.00 2.20 -9.47
C LEU A 117 9.62 3.60 -9.50
N SER A 118 10.57 3.85 -8.61
CA SER A 118 11.42 5.03 -8.78
C SER A 118 12.48 4.74 -9.83
N GLN A 119 12.43 5.48 -10.94
CA GLN A 119 13.54 5.60 -11.89
C GLN A 119 14.34 6.89 -11.64
N TRP A 120 15.44 7.06 -12.39
CA TRP A 120 16.29 8.24 -12.34
C TRP A 120 15.55 9.57 -12.64
N ASN A 121 14.39 9.50 -13.30
CA ASN A 121 13.59 10.68 -13.66
C ASN A 121 12.47 11.03 -12.65
N GLY A 122 12.38 10.33 -11.50
CA GLY A 122 11.43 10.70 -10.44
C GLY A 122 10.04 10.06 -10.52
N ASP A 123 9.89 8.91 -11.18
CA ASP A 123 8.59 8.24 -11.40
C ASP A 123 8.03 7.49 -10.19
N GLY A 124 8.46 7.79 -8.96
CA GLY A 124 8.01 7.15 -7.72
C GLY A 124 6.58 7.51 -7.28
N ASN A 125 5.64 7.64 -8.21
CA ASN A 125 4.25 7.99 -7.91
C ASN A 125 3.50 6.80 -7.31
N GLY A 126 2.46 7.06 -6.53
CA GLY A 126 1.75 5.98 -5.86
C GLY A 126 0.56 6.43 -5.05
N GLY A 127 0.07 5.56 -4.17
CA GLY A 127 -0.89 5.95 -3.13
C GLY A 127 -0.35 7.11 -2.34
N SER A 128 0.84 6.95 -1.76
CA SER A 128 1.71 8.09 -1.45
C SER A 128 2.95 8.05 -2.35
N GLY A 129 3.37 9.19 -2.85
CA GLY A 129 4.56 9.30 -3.69
C GLY A 129 5.83 9.05 -2.87
N GLY A 130 6.83 8.40 -3.46
CA GLY A 130 8.17 8.28 -2.87
C GLY A 130 8.93 9.60 -2.93
N VAL A 131 10.25 9.54 -3.12
CA VAL A 131 11.07 10.75 -3.29
C VAL A 131 11.99 10.57 -4.50
N GLY A 132 12.02 11.58 -5.38
CA GLY A 132 12.93 11.60 -6.54
C GLY A 132 14.42 11.67 -6.16
N VAL A 133 15.28 11.57 -7.18
CA VAL A 133 16.76 11.53 -7.05
C VAL A 133 17.39 12.91 -6.80
N GLY A 134 18.72 12.94 -6.63
CA GLY A 134 19.53 14.17 -6.75
C GLY A 134 19.47 15.10 -5.53
N ARG A 135 19.18 14.54 -4.35
CA ARG A 135 18.99 15.34 -3.14
C ARG A 135 20.31 15.57 -2.39
N SER A 136 20.59 16.84 -2.12
CA SER A 136 21.73 17.28 -1.29
C SER A 136 21.42 17.23 0.21
N THR A 137 20.17 16.99 0.59
CA THR A 137 19.71 16.88 1.98
C THR A 137 18.84 15.63 2.16
N HIS A 138 18.66 15.20 3.40
CA HIS A 138 17.73 14.12 3.72
C HIS A 138 16.30 14.46 3.26
N SER A 139 15.52 13.43 2.98
CA SER A 139 14.17 13.54 2.45
C SER A 139 13.20 12.62 3.18
N VAL A 140 11.92 12.96 3.12
CA VAL A 140 10.84 12.16 3.70
C VAL A 140 9.88 11.75 2.59
N GLY A 141 9.54 10.46 2.50
CA GLY A 141 8.53 9.96 1.58
C GLY A 141 7.14 10.57 1.82
N GLY A 142 6.30 10.57 0.79
CA GLY A 142 4.92 11.02 0.88
C GLY A 142 4.09 10.15 1.83
N SER A 143 3.05 10.76 2.42
CA SER A 143 2.14 10.09 3.36
C SER A 143 0.68 10.42 3.05
N ASP A 144 -0.22 9.49 3.34
CA ASP A 144 -1.68 9.73 3.32
C ASP A 144 -2.20 10.36 2.01
N GLY A 145 -1.72 9.87 0.86
CA GLY A 145 -2.18 10.36 -0.44
C GLY A 145 -1.30 11.43 -1.07
N THR A 146 -0.29 11.93 -0.35
CA THR A 146 0.59 13.01 -0.80
C THR A 146 1.86 12.48 -1.46
N GLY A 147 2.48 13.31 -2.30
CA GLY A 147 3.79 13.06 -2.87
C GLY A 147 4.89 13.82 -2.12
N SER A 148 6.14 13.53 -2.45
CA SER A 148 7.29 14.24 -1.91
C SER A 148 8.43 14.29 -2.91
N GLY A 149 9.22 15.34 -2.80
CA GLY A 149 10.46 15.46 -3.56
C GLY A 149 10.33 15.37 -5.09
N GLY A 150 9.22 15.87 -5.64
CA GLY A 150 8.92 15.86 -7.08
C GLY A 150 8.02 14.72 -7.54
N THR A 151 7.69 13.77 -6.66
CA THR A 151 6.71 12.71 -6.94
C THR A 151 5.30 13.13 -6.54
N SER A 152 4.30 12.41 -7.02
CA SER A 152 2.88 12.60 -6.72
C SER A 152 2.32 11.41 -5.94
N GLY A 153 1.50 11.71 -4.94
CA GLY A 153 0.56 10.75 -4.38
C GLY A 153 -0.77 10.77 -5.14
N GLN A 154 -1.68 9.87 -4.82
CA GLN A 154 -2.96 9.72 -5.51
C GLN A 154 -3.96 10.87 -5.24
N GLY A 155 -3.63 11.82 -4.37
CA GLY A 155 -4.44 13.01 -4.09
C GLY A 155 -5.59 12.80 -3.10
N HIS A 156 -5.73 11.60 -2.55
CA HIS A 156 -6.68 11.28 -1.49
C HIS A 156 -6.07 10.31 -0.48
N THR A 157 -6.67 10.27 0.72
CA THR A 157 -6.19 9.48 1.84
C THR A 157 -5.94 8.00 1.50
N THR A 158 -4.93 7.42 2.15
CA THR A 158 -4.59 5.99 2.10
C THR A 158 -5.05 5.26 3.36
N ARG A 159 -5.94 5.89 4.14
CA ARG A 159 -6.47 5.31 5.38
C ARG A 159 -7.47 4.21 5.09
N ASP A 160 -7.51 3.22 5.98
CA ASP A 160 -8.52 2.17 5.94
C ASP A 160 -9.93 2.77 5.69
N PHE A 161 -10.58 2.30 4.64
CA PHE A 161 -11.90 2.75 4.18
C PHE A 161 -12.03 4.26 3.93
N GLY A 162 -10.93 4.98 3.72
CA GLY A 162 -10.93 6.43 3.51
C GLY A 162 -11.47 7.23 4.70
N GLU A 163 -11.49 6.63 5.89
CA GLU A 163 -12.02 7.23 7.11
C GLU A 163 -10.94 8.05 7.83
N SER A 164 -11.32 9.17 8.44
CA SER A 164 -10.36 10.09 9.09
C SER A 164 -9.65 9.48 10.30
N ASN A 165 -10.33 8.57 11.01
CA ASN A 165 -9.78 7.76 12.10
C ASN A 165 -9.20 6.41 11.62
N GLY A 166 -9.28 6.12 10.32
CA GLY A 166 -8.68 4.95 9.72
C GLY A 166 -7.15 5.01 9.80
N LYS A 167 -6.51 3.83 9.87
CA LYS A 167 -5.06 3.70 9.89
C LYS A 167 -4.47 3.91 8.50
N ARG A 168 -3.37 4.65 8.40
CA ARG A 168 -2.67 5.01 7.15
C ARG A 168 -1.89 3.83 6.57
N ASN A 169 -2.02 3.61 5.27
CA ASN A 169 -1.30 2.60 4.49
C ASN A 169 -0.41 3.27 3.41
N ALA A 170 0.32 2.46 2.63
CA ALA A 170 0.97 2.86 1.39
C ALA A 170 1.83 4.13 1.48
N ALA A 171 2.74 4.17 2.46
CA ALA A 171 3.70 5.26 2.53
C ALA A 171 4.73 5.17 1.39
N GLY A 172 5.21 6.32 0.94
CA GLY A 172 6.27 6.42 -0.06
C GLY A 172 7.65 6.08 0.52
N GLY A 173 8.51 5.49 -0.31
CA GLY A 173 9.91 5.26 0.04
C GLY A 173 10.75 6.53 -0.01
N ALA A 174 11.82 6.57 0.77
CA ALA A 174 12.74 7.71 0.82
C ALA A 174 13.80 7.64 -0.28
N SER A 175 14.32 8.78 -0.72
CA SER A 175 15.44 8.80 -1.67
C SER A 175 16.75 8.51 -0.97
N SER A 176 17.70 8.00 -1.74
CA SER A 176 19.10 8.17 -1.39
C SER A 176 19.51 9.65 -1.43
N TYR A 177 20.56 10.02 -0.70
CA TYR A 177 21.04 11.40 -0.62
C TYR A 177 22.54 11.47 -0.27
N ASN A 178 23.16 12.61 -0.53
CA ASN A 178 24.57 12.86 -0.23
C ASN A 178 24.76 13.37 1.22
N LYS A 179 25.29 12.52 2.09
CA LYS A 179 25.85 12.83 3.42
C LYS A 179 27.17 13.61 3.30
N SER A 180 27.09 14.93 3.34
CA SER A 180 28.05 15.69 4.14
C SER A 180 27.44 15.95 5.52
N GLY A 181 27.42 14.92 6.38
CA GLY A 181 27.09 15.05 7.81
C GLY A 181 25.61 14.98 8.25
N GLY A 182 24.70 14.39 7.47
CA GLY A 182 23.24 14.41 7.75
C GLY A 182 22.58 13.10 8.23
N GLU A 183 21.37 13.21 8.79
CA GLU A 183 20.46 12.12 9.22
C GLU A 183 19.90 11.31 8.04
N THR A 184 19.58 10.02 8.24
CA THR A 184 19.03 9.11 7.21
C THR A 184 17.68 9.60 6.67
N SER A 185 17.47 9.56 5.34
CA SER A 185 16.18 9.85 4.72
C SER A 185 15.09 8.89 5.22
N GLN A 186 13.96 9.45 5.64
CA GLN A 186 12.89 8.74 6.30
C GLN A 186 11.78 8.37 5.31
N PRO A 187 11.08 7.25 5.53
CA PRO A 187 9.93 6.93 4.71
C PRO A 187 8.76 7.86 5.04
N GLY A 188 7.72 7.83 4.21
CA GLY A 188 6.43 8.37 4.61
C GLY A 188 5.88 7.66 5.85
N THR A 189 4.96 8.31 6.55
CA THR A 189 4.33 7.77 7.74
C THR A 189 3.22 6.78 7.39
N SER A 190 3.23 5.62 8.04
CA SER A 190 2.13 4.65 8.08
C SER A 190 1.90 4.20 9.52
N ASP A 191 0.69 3.72 9.80
CA ASP A 191 0.33 3.16 11.11
C ASP A 191 0.54 1.62 11.16
N TYR A 192 1.15 1.05 10.11
CA TYR A 192 1.44 -0.38 9.96
C TYR A 192 2.91 -0.62 9.66
N THR A 193 3.41 -1.79 10.08
CA THR A 193 4.75 -2.29 9.71
C THR A 193 4.66 -3.46 8.73
N GLU A 194 3.55 -4.18 8.71
CA GLU A 194 3.27 -5.26 7.78
C GLU A 194 3.19 -4.74 6.35
N GLY A 195 3.73 -5.50 5.40
CA GLY A 195 3.70 -5.13 3.99
C GLY A 195 4.55 -3.92 3.63
N SER A 196 5.49 -3.49 4.50
CA SER A 196 6.40 -2.38 4.23
C SER A 196 7.39 -2.69 3.11
N GLY A 197 7.84 -1.64 2.41
CA GLY A 197 8.92 -1.72 1.43
C GLY A 197 10.28 -1.89 2.09
N GLU A 198 11.21 -2.51 1.37
CA GLU A 198 12.60 -2.61 1.79
C GLU A 198 13.31 -1.26 1.63
N GLY A 199 14.22 -0.96 2.55
CA GLY A 199 15.19 0.12 2.40
C GLY A 199 16.41 -0.17 3.27
N SER A 200 17.37 0.73 3.25
CA SER A 200 18.54 0.62 4.13
C SER A 200 19.07 1.99 4.53
N ASN A 201 19.93 2.01 5.53
CA ASN A 201 20.69 3.18 5.97
C ASN A 201 22.18 3.07 5.58
N GLU A 202 22.49 2.14 4.67
CA GLU A 202 23.86 1.82 4.29
C GLU A 202 24.51 2.96 3.52
N SER A 203 25.81 3.15 3.76
CA SER A 203 26.62 4.06 2.96
C SER A 203 26.84 3.47 1.57
N SER A 204 26.90 4.34 0.57
CA SER A 204 27.08 3.91 -0.80
C SER A 204 28.46 3.30 -1.02
N SER A 205 28.50 2.10 -1.59
CA SER A 205 29.72 1.50 -2.12
C SER A 205 30.09 2.03 -3.52
N LEU A 206 29.21 2.83 -4.13
CA LEU A 206 29.32 3.30 -5.52
C LEU A 206 29.68 4.79 -5.62
N ALA A 207 29.28 5.61 -4.65
CA ALA A 207 29.56 7.04 -4.63
C ALA A 207 29.86 7.49 -3.19
N SER A 208 31.10 7.90 -2.93
CA SER A 208 31.51 8.38 -1.60
C SER A 208 30.61 9.51 -1.13
N GLY A 209 30.26 9.47 0.16
CA GLY A 209 29.34 10.44 0.76
C GLY A 209 27.85 10.15 0.54
N TRP A 210 27.42 9.16 -0.25
CA TRP A 210 25.98 8.87 -0.38
C TRP A 210 25.46 7.85 0.64
N SER A 211 24.18 7.96 1.03
CA SER A 211 23.49 7.00 1.89
C SER A 211 22.16 6.56 1.27
N ALA A 212 21.76 5.32 1.56
CA ALA A 212 20.49 4.77 1.15
C ALA A 212 19.31 5.40 1.91
N GLY A 213 18.12 5.27 1.33
CA GLY A 213 16.84 5.69 1.91
C GLY A 213 16.07 4.50 2.49
N LEU A 214 15.22 4.79 3.47
CA LEU A 214 14.33 3.81 4.10
C LEU A 214 13.09 3.53 3.24
N GLY A 215 12.56 2.31 3.37
CA GLY A 215 11.35 1.87 2.68
C GLY A 215 10.08 2.36 3.38
N GLY A 216 9.09 2.72 2.57
CA GLY A 216 7.76 3.12 2.97
C GLY A 216 7.11 2.12 3.91
N GLY A 217 6.50 2.60 4.99
CA GLY A 217 5.77 1.77 5.95
C GLY A 217 4.40 1.30 5.44
N GLY A 218 3.96 0.19 6.02
CA GLY A 218 2.62 -0.37 5.90
C GLY A 218 2.33 -1.06 4.58
N TYR A 219 1.13 -1.64 4.46
CA TYR A 219 0.73 -2.38 3.28
C TYR A 219 0.87 -1.51 2.03
N GLY A 220 1.54 -2.05 1.02
CA GLY A 220 1.89 -1.35 -0.20
C GLY A 220 3.02 -0.33 -0.03
N GLY A 221 3.85 -0.39 0.99
CA GLY A 221 4.92 0.58 1.21
C GLY A 221 5.94 0.62 0.06
N GLY A 222 6.30 1.81 -0.42
CA GLY A 222 7.27 1.97 -1.51
C GLY A 222 8.70 1.58 -1.11
N ALA A 223 9.53 1.11 -2.03
CA ALA A 223 10.93 0.77 -1.71
C ALA A 223 11.78 2.03 -1.44
N GLY A 224 12.73 1.93 -0.51
CA GLY A 224 13.72 2.99 -0.27
C GLY A 224 14.83 2.99 -1.33
N GLY A 225 15.35 4.17 -1.66
CA GLY A 225 16.43 4.33 -2.63
C GLY A 225 17.70 3.61 -2.18
N ASN A 226 18.24 2.73 -3.01
CA ASN A 226 19.41 1.91 -2.65
C ASN A 226 20.73 2.56 -3.06
N ALA A 227 21.70 2.65 -2.15
CA ALA A 227 23.02 3.19 -2.44
C ALA A 227 24.14 2.14 -2.63
N SER A 228 23.85 0.85 -2.46
CA SER A 228 24.80 -0.27 -2.45
C SER A 228 24.79 -1.15 -3.71
N GLY A 229 24.17 -0.68 -4.79
CA GLY A 229 24.20 -1.37 -6.09
C GLY A 229 23.14 -2.47 -6.26
N LYS A 230 22.07 -2.47 -5.46
CA LYS A 230 21.03 -3.50 -5.48
C LYS A 230 19.64 -2.90 -5.61
N SER A 231 18.74 -3.56 -6.31
CA SER A 231 17.32 -3.15 -6.33
C SER A 231 16.65 -3.51 -5.00
N THR A 232 15.91 -2.59 -4.39
CA THR A 232 15.08 -2.84 -3.19
C THR A 232 13.65 -3.20 -3.58
N LYS A 233 13.05 -4.10 -2.80
CA LYS A 233 11.69 -4.60 -3.04
C LYS A 233 10.66 -3.62 -2.48
N GLY A 234 9.60 -3.33 -3.24
CA GLY A 234 8.40 -2.73 -2.67
C GLY A 234 7.71 -3.66 -1.67
N GLY A 235 6.80 -3.10 -0.89
CA GLY A 235 6.01 -3.79 0.10
C GLY A 235 4.77 -4.47 -0.49
N ASP A 236 4.31 -5.56 0.12
CA ASP A 236 3.11 -6.27 -0.33
C ASP A 236 1.84 -5.47 -0.01
N GLY A 237 0.84 -5.54 -0.90
CA GLY A 237 -0.45 -4.88 -0.74
C GLY A 237 -1.35 -5.55 0.30
N THR A 238 -2.63 -5.16 0.31
CA THR A 238 -3.65 -5.80 1.14
C THR A 238 -5.06 -5.61 0.57
N VAL A 239 -5.96 -6.49 0.99
CA VAL A 239 -7.41 -6.31 0.82
C VAL A 239 -8.04 -6.36 2.21
N LEU A 240 -8.79 -5.32 2.57
CA LEU A 240 -9.52 -5.22 3.82
C LEU A 240 -11.01 -5.20 3.49
N ILE A 241 -11.79 -6.07 4.13
CA ILE A 241 -13.24 -6.11 3.97
C ILE A 241 -13.93 -5.87 5.30
N ARG A 242 -15.08 -5.19 5.25
CA ARG A 242 -15.98 -4.98 6.39
C ARG A 242 -17.41 -5.27 5.98
N TYR A 243 -18.09 -6.14 6.72
CA TYR A 243 -19.39 -6.69 6.31
C TYR A 243 -20.24 -7.10 7.48
N TRP A 244 -21.56 -7.12 7.27
CA TRP A 244 -22.51 -7.64 8.24
C TRP A 244 -22.85 -9.10 7.94
N ALA A 245 -22.84 -9.97 8.95
CA ALA A 245 -23.20 -11.37 8.82
C ALA A 245 -23.84 -11.92 10.11
N TYR A 246 -24.52 -13.06 10.00
CA TYR A 246 -24.99 -13.77 11.18
C TYR A 246 -23.82 -14.48 11.89
N GLU A 247 -23.81 -14.46 13.22
CA GLU A 247 -22.88 -15.30 14.00
C GLU A 247 -22.99 -16.78 13.59
N GLU A 248 -21.82 -17.43 13.45
CA GLU A 248 -21.72 -18.86 13.20
C GLU A 248 -22.11 -19.71 14.41
#